data_AF-A0A370FVB7-F1
#
_entry.id   AF-A0A370FVB7-F1
#
_cell.length_a   1.000
_cell.length_b   1.000
_cell.length_c   1.000
_cell.angle_alpha   90.00
_cell.angle_beta   90.00
_cell.angle_gamma   90.00
#
_symmetry.space_group_name_H-M   'P 1'
#
loop_
_entity.id
_entity.type
_entity.pdbx_description
1 polymer ?
#
loop_
_entity_poly.entity_id
_entity_poly.type
_entity_poly.pdbx_seq_one_letter_code
_entity_poly.pdbx_strand_id
1 'polypeptide(L)' 'MAEGMTNKAIAERLVIAPRTVEGHVEHIRDKLGFNSRAQIAAWTVENQADG' A
#
# COMPACT_ATOMS: atom_id res chain seq x y z
N MET A 1 -2.05 -3.10 -14.46
CA MET A 1 -1.98 -2.37 -13.18
C MET A 1 -2.24 -3.40 -12.11
N ALA A 2 -1.35 -3.60 -11.13
CA ALA A 2 -1.63 -4.49 -10.00
C ALA A 2 -2.73 -3.85 -9.15
N GLU A 3 -3.95 -4.08 -9.63
CA GLU A 3 -5.29 -3.63 -9.25
C GLU A 3 -5.55 -2.17 -8.83
N GLY A 4 -4.56 -1.28 -8.73
CA GLY A 4 -4.77 0.16 -8.52
C GLY A 4 -5.69 0.46 -7.32
N MET A 5 -5.72 -0.42 -6.31
CA MET A 5 -6.63 -0.29 -5.20
C MET A 5 -6.24 0.96 -4.41
N THR A 6 -7.17 1.90 -4.31
CA THR A 6 -7.00 3.07 -3.44
C THR A 6 -6.97 2.60 -1.98
N ASN A 7 -6.40 3.41 -1.08
CA ASN A 7 -6.43 3.11 0.36
C ASN A 7 -7.85 2.81 0.87
N LYS A 8 -8.87 3.43 0.24
CA LYS A 8 -10.28 3.16 0.50
C LYS A 8 -10.68 1.73 0.11
N ALA A 9 -10.33 1.27 -1.08
CA ALA A 9 -10.63 -0.10 -1.53
C ALA A 9 -9.93 -1.17 -0.66
N ILE A 10 -8.70 -0.89 -0.22
CA ILE A 10 -7.96 -1.74 0.73
C ILE A 10 -8.68 -1.78 2.09
N ALA A 11 -9.10 -0.61 2.58
CA ALA A 11 -9.81 -0.48 3.84
C ALA A 11 -11.16 -1.22 3.82
N GLU A 12 -11.91 -1.13 2.73
CA GLU A 12 -13.16 -1.86 2.54
C GLU A 12 -12.95 -3.38 2.53
N ARG A 13 -11.91 -3.87 1.85
CA ARG A 13 -11.58 -5.31 1.80
C ARG A 13 -11.14 -5.85 3.15
N LEU A 14 -10.42 -5.05 3.93
CA LEU A 14 -9.91 -5.43 5.26
C LEU A 14 -10.87 -5.08 6.40
N VAL A 15 -12.02 -4.44 6.09
CA VAL A 15 -13.02 -3.97 7.07
C VAL A 15 -12.39 -3.10 8.17
N ILE A 16 -11.52 -2.17 7.76
CA ILE A 16 -10.84 -1.21 8.64
C ILE A 16 -11.06 0.23 8.17
N ALA A 17 -10.71 1.20 9.01
CA ALA A 17 -10.76 2.59 8.61
C ALA A 17 -9.69 2.92 7.54
N PRO A 18 -9.99 3.75 6.53
CA PRO A 18 -9.00 4.21 5.54
C PRO A 18 -7.75 4.83 6.16
N ARG A 19 -7.94 5.53 7.29
CA ARG A 19 -6.85 6.15 8.05
C ARG A 19 -5.86 5.15 8.63
N THR A 20 -6.32 3.93 8.95
CA THR A 20 -5.44 2.83 9.36
C THR A 20 -4.55 2.40 8.21
N VAL A 21 -5.11 2.27 7.00
CA VAL A 21 -4.33 1.96 5.78
C VAL A 21 -3.32 3.06 5.47
N GLU A 22 -3.71 4.33 5.60
CA GLU A 22 -2.81 5.47 5.42
C GLU A 22 -1.60 5.40 6.37
N GLY A 23 -1.83 5.11 7.66
CA GLY A 23 -0.75 4.95 8.64
C GLY A 23 0.18 3.78 8.31
N HIS A 24 -0.36 2.64 7.84
CA HIS A 24 0.48 1.53 7.39
C HIS A 24 1.34 1.88 6.18
N VAL A 25 0.76 2.57 5.18
CA VAL A 25 1.48 3.02 3.98
C VAL A 25 2.58 4.02 4.35
N GLU A 26 2.31 4.93 5.29
CA GLU A 26 3.30 5.90 5.79
C GLU A 26 4.47 5.21 6.51
N HIS A 27 4.19 4.25 7.40
CA HIS A 27 5.23 3.49 8.08
C HIS A 27 6.06 2.62 7.12
N ILE A 28 5.43 2.00 6.13
CA ILE A 28 6.16 1.24 5.08
C ILE A 28 7.05 2.18 4.28
N ARG A 29 6.54 3.38 3.94
CA ARG A 29 7.28 4.40 3.21
C ARG A 29 8.52 4.85 3.99
N ASP A 30 8.34 5.15 5.27
CA ASP A 30 9.42 5.57 6.18
C ASP A 30 10.47 4.46 6.32
N LYS A 31 10.03 3.22 6.57
CA LYS A 31 10.91 2.07 6.73
C LYS A 31 11.71 1.72 5.48
N LEU A 32 11.13 1.93 4.28
CA LEU A 32 11.76 1.60 2.99
C LEU A 32 12.42 2.81 2.31
N GLY A 33 12.35 4.00 2.90
CA GLY A 33 12.93 5.23 2.33
C GLY A 33 12.27 5.68 1.02
N PHE A 34 11.01 5.30 0.78
CA PHE A 34 10.29 5.68 -0.44
C PHE A 34 9.79 7.13 -0.33
N ASN A 35 9.83 7.88 -1.43
CA ASN A 35 9.39 9.28 -1.48
C ASN A 35 8.11 9.47 -2.28
N SER A 36 7.56 8.38 -2.84
CA SER A 36 6.38 8.47 -3.71
C SER A 36 5.52 7.22 -3.70
N ARG A 37 4.20 7.42 -3.85
CA ARG A 37 3.21 6.34 -3.97
C ARG A 37 3.53 5.38 -5.12
N ALA A 38 4.18 5.86 -6.19
CA ALA A 38 4.60 5.02 -7.31
C ALA A 38 5.65 3.97 -6.88
N GLN A 39 6.58 4.32 -5.99
CA GLN A 39 7.58 3.38 -5.47
C GLN A 39 6.94 2.32 -4.57
N ILE A 40 5.94 2.71 -3.77
CA ILE A 40 5.17 1.78 -2.95
C ILE A 40 4.37 0.82 -3.84
N ALA A 41 3.70 1.32 -4.88
CA ALA A 41 2.96 0.49 -5.82
C ALA A 41 3.88 -0.53 -6.52
N ALA A 42 5.07 -0.11 -6.95
CA ALA A 42 6.07 -1.00 -7.55
C ALA A 42 6.53 -2.10 -6.57
N TRP A 43 6.86 -1.73 -5.33
CA TRP A 43 7.26 -2.68 -4.28
C TRP A 43 6.16 -3.69 -3.94
N THR A 44 4.90 -3.26 -3.86
CA THR A 44 3.76 -4.16 -3.60
C THR A 44 3.58 -5.18 -4.73
N VAL A 45 3.78 -4.79 -5.99
CA VAL A 45 3.72 -5.72 -7.13
C VAL A 45 4.83 -6.77 -7.02
N GLU A 46 6.04 -6.34 -6.67
CA GLU A 46 7.20 -7.23 -6.53
C GLU A 46 7.00 -8.23 -5.38
N ASN A 47 6.41 -7.82 -4.25
CA ASN A 47 6.15 -8.70 -3.11
C ASN A 47 4.92 -9.61 -3.29
N GLN A 48 3.96 -9.24 -4.16
CA GLN A 48 2.83 -10.10 -4.52
C GLN A 48 3.21 -11.20 -5.51
N ALA A 49 4.33 -11.03 -6.25
CA ALA A 49 4.84 -12.02 -7.19
C ALA A 49 5.71 -13.10 -6.52
N ASP A 50 6.07 -12.92 -5.24
CA ASP A 50 6.85 -13.88 -4.44
C ASP A 50 5.96 -14.83 -3.60
N GLY A 51 4.68 -14.98 -3.98
CA GLY A 51 3.67 -15.79 -3.30
C GLY A 51 3.03 -16.87 -4.18
#